data_AF-A0A7Z6T871-F1
#
_entry.id   AF-A0A7Z6T871-F1
#
_cell.length_a   1.000
_cell.length_b   1.000
_cell.length_c   1.000
_cell.angle_alpha   90.00
_cell.angle_beta   90.00
_cell.angle_gamma   90.00
#
_symmetry.space_group_name_H-M   'P 1'
#
loop_
_entity.id
_entity.type
_entity.pdbx_description
1 polymer ?
#
loop_
_entity_poly.entity_id
_entity_poly.type
_entity_poly.pdbx_seq_one_letter_code
_entity_poly.pdbx_strand_id
1 'polypeptide(L)'
;MDRLRRLVDANARRSQAAVRFRPNTWHPWLEPFEAGHVLDIGKESTSGRRGDRELGRDDVTALRSQVGDDPAGLRDLFVAVMIWGSGTTNGRGPRHTYAALSDARLEDVLRTTRASVRSGDLKSAYGQFTLDGVQRSFFTKWFAAVDDRGLGADRALILDARVFRSLNALGWTSRGAAGVSHWPTRYAAYVSAMHGWARELGVTAEWLEWLLFDVNGRVHGDAPSTRKAPPMGQAMDAPSR
;
A
#
# COMPACT_ATOMS: atom_id res chain seq x y z
N MET A 1 2.02 18.56 15.89
CA MET A 1 3.21 18.24 15.08
C MET A 1 4.30 17.51 15.88
N ASP A 2 4.59 17.90 17.12
CA ASP A 2 5.69 17.33 17.93
C ASP A 2 5.68 15.80 18.05
N ARG A 3 4.50 15.19 18.20
CA ARG A 3 4.38 13.74 18.28
C ARG A 3 4.79 13.03 17.00
N LEU A 4 4.44 13.60 15.84
CA LEU A 4 4.85 13.07 14.54
C LEU A 4 6.36 13.24 14.35
N ARG A 5 6.92 14.39 14.77
CA ARG A 5 8.37 14.65 14.74
C ARG A 5 9.14 13.59 15.53
N ARG A 6 8.78 13.35 16.79
CA ARG A 6 9.39 12.29 17.61
C ARG A 6 9.30 10.90 16.96
N LEU A 7 8.17 10.59 16.31
CA LEU A 7 7.99 9.33 15.61
C LEU A 7 8.93 9.20 14.42
N VAL A 8 9.09 10.27 13.63
CA VAL A 8 10.03 10.33 12.51
C VAL A 8 11.46 10.15 12.99
N ASP A 9 11.88 10.93 14.00
CA ASP A 9 13.24 10.88 14.54
C ASP A 9 13.60 9.47 15.04
N ALA A 10 12.68 8.81 15.76
CA ALA A 10 12.88 7.46 16.28
C ALA A 10 12.99 6.38 15.19
N ASN A 11 12.53 6.66 13.97
CA ASN A 11 12.47 5.69 12.88
C ASN A 11 13.31 6.08 11.65
N ALA A 12 14.10 7.16 11.72
CA ALA A 12 14.78 7.77 10.58
C ALA A 12 15.65 6.82 9.74
N ARG A 13 16.18 5.73 10.35
CA ARG A 13 17.03 4.74 9.66
C ARG A 13 16.27 3.58 9.05
N ARG A 14 14.95 3.50 9.22
CA ARG A 14 14.16 2.37 8.74
C ARG A 14 13.71 2.63 7.31
N SER A 15 13.55 1.54 6.55
CA SER A 15 13.11 1.58 5.16
C SER A 15 12.12 0.46 4.86
N GLN A 16 11.36 0.65 3.77
CA GLN A 16 10.43 -0.36 3.28
C GLN A 16 11.19 -1.54 2.65
N ALA A 17 11.03 -2.74 3.23
CA ALA A 17 11.51 -3.96 2.61
C ALA A 17 10.64 -4.38 1.42
N ALA A 18 11.22 -5.13 0.49
CA ALA A 18 10.49 -5.77 -0.59
C ALA A 18 9.45 -6.76 -0.04
N VAL A 19 8.34 -6.89 -0.77
CA VAL A 19 7.24 -7.78 -0.40
C VAL A 19 7.43 -9.12 -1.08
N ARG A 20 7.47 -10.18 -0.27
CA ARG A 20 7.52 -11.55 -0.79
C ARG A 20 6.16 -11.97 -1.37
N PHE A 21 6.17 -12.72 -2.47
CA PHE A 21 5.00 -13.39 -3.05
C PHE A 21 5.39 -14.75 -3.62
N ARG A 22 4.38 -15.59 -3.93
CA ARG A 22 4.55 -16.94 -4.45
C ARG A 22 3.99 -17.04 -5.87
N PRO A 23 4.82 -17.02 -6.94
CA PRO A 23 4.37 -17.10 -8.33
C PRO A 23 3.31 -18.16 -8.59
N ASN A 24 3.52 -19.39 -8.12
CA ASN A 24 2.59 -20.50 -8.34
C ASN A 24 1.18 -20.29 -7.76
N THR A 25 1.03 -19.43 -6.74
CA THR A 25 -0.29 -19.08 -6.18
C THR A 25 -1.05 -18.09 -7.06
N TRP A 26 -0.33 -17.32 -7.88
CA TRP A 26 -0.89 -16.31 -8.78
C TRP A 26 -1.13 -16.83 -10.19
N HIS A 27 -0.24 -17.68 -10.70
CA HIS A 27 -0.24 -18.14 -12.09
C HIS A 27 -1.62 -18.58 -12.62
N PRO A 28 -2.39 -19.46 -11.94
CA PRO A 28 -3.69 -19.90 -12.45
C PRO A 28 -4.73 -18.78 -12.59
N TRP A 29 -4.56 -17.69 -11.86
CA TRP A 29 -5.47 -16.54 -11.87
C TRP A 29 -5.09 -15.50 -12.94
N LEU A 30 -3.88 -15.57 -13.48
CA LEU A 30 -3.36 -14.62 -14.46
C LEU A 30 -3.30 -15.20 -15.87
N GLU A 31 -3.28 -16.53 -15.99
CA GLU A 31 -3.20 -17.25 -17.26
C GLU A 31 -4.33 -16.90 -18.26
N PRO A 32 -5.61 -16.78 -17.84
CA PRO A 32 -6.69 -16.38 -18.76
C PRO A 32 -6.53 -14.97 -19.36
N PHE A 33 -5.65 -14.16 -18.80
CA PHE A 33 -5.38 -12.78 -19.23
C PHE A 33 -4.00 -12.60 -19.82
N GLU A 34 -3.26 -13.69 -20.06
CA GLU A 34 -1.88 -13.67 -20.58
C GLU A 34 -0.96 -12.75 -19.77
N ALA A 35 -1.19 -12.65 -18.44
CA ALA A 35 -0.45 -11.78 -17.53
C ALA A 35 0.54 -12.56 -16.63
N GLY A 36 0.87 -13.81 -17.01
CA GLY A 36 1.74 -14.70 -16.24
C GLY A 36 3.19 -14.21 -16.16
N HIS A 37 3.68 -13.51 -17.18
CA HIS A 37 5.05 -12.95 -17.23
C HIS A 37 5.30 -11.89 -16.13
N VAL A 38 4.25 -11.26 -15.60
CA VAL A 38 4.36 -10.31 -14.48
C VAL A 38 4.93 -10.98 -13.22
N LEU A 39 4.82 -12.31 -13.13
CA LEU A 39 5.39 -13.08 -12.02
C LEU A 39 6.91 -13.15 -12.04
N ASP A 40 7.54 -12.77 -13.16
CA ASP A 40 9.00 -12.71 -13.29
C ASP A 40 9.61 -11.36 -12.88
N ILE A 41 8.78 -10.43 -12.42
CA ILE A 41 9.22 -9.11 -11.93
C ILE A 41 9.82 -9.25 -10.52
N GLY A 42 10.76 -8.36 -10.21
CA GLY A 42 11.53 -8.37 -8.97
C GLY A 42 12.58 -9.49 -8.98
N LYS A 43 13.00 -9.92 -7.79
CA LYS A 43 14.10 -10.89 -7.63
C LYS A 43 13.65 -12.15 -6.91
N GLU A 44 14.42 -13.23 -7.06
CA GLU A 44 14.23 -14.42 -6.22
C GLU A 44 14.45 -14.09 -4.75
N SER A 45 13.59 -14.63 -3.87
CA SER A 45 13.71 -14.44 -2.43
C SER A 45 14.83 -15.29 -1.85
N THR A 46 15.71 -14.67 -1.06
CA THR A 46 16.81 -15.37 -0.36
C THR A 46 16.41 -15.90 1.01
N SER A 47 15.21 -15.58 1.49
CA SER A 47 14.73 -15.90 2.84
C SER A 47 13.38 -16.65 2.87
N GLY A 48 12.93 -17.13 1.70
CA GLY A 48 11.64 -17.79 1.49
C GLY A 48 11.74 -19.27 1.10
N ARG A 49 10.60 -19.83 0.67
CA ARG A 49 10.62 -21.15 0.02
C ARG A 49 11.28 -20.99 -1.35
N ARG A 50 11.90 -22.06 -1.85
CA ARG A 50 12.43 -22.09 -3.22
C ARG A 50 11.33 -21.71 -4.22
N GLY A 51 11.61 -20.72 -5.07
CA GLY A 51 10.66 -20.18 -6.03
C GLY A 51 9.80 -19.01 -5.52
N ASP A 52 9.89 -18.64 -4.24
CA ASP A 52 9.32 -17.37 -3.76
C ASP A 52 10.11 -16.20 -4.37
N ARG A 53 9.42 -15.10 -4.67
CA ARG A 53 10.02 -13.87 -5.21
C ARG A 53 9.72 -12.67 -4.33
N GLU A 54 10.51 -11.63 -4.47
CA GLU A 54 10.40 -10.36 -3.75
C GLU A 54 10.19 -9.21 -4.74
N LEU A 55 9.21 -8.37 -4.45
CA LEU A 55 8.84 -7.20 -5.25
C LEU A 55 8.86 -5.95 -4.37
N GLY A 56 9.70 -4.98 -4.73
CA GLY A 56 9.84 -3.68 -4.07
C GLY A 56 9.14 -2.55 -4.83
N ARG A 57 9.13 -1.36 -4.22
CA ARG A 57 8.62 -0.14 -4.86
C ARG A 57 9.46 0.26 -6.09
N ASP A 58 10.76 -0.01 -6.06
CA ASP A 58 11.68 0.26 -7.17
C ASP A 58 11.36 -0.61 -8.39
N ASP A 59 10.99 -1.88 -8.18
CA ASP A 59 10.59 -2.79 -9.27
C ASP A 59 9.30 -2.32 -9.95
N VAL A 60 8.31 -1.87 -9.16
CA VAL A 60 7.06 -1.29 -9.69
C VAL A 60 7.35 0.01 -10.46
N THR A 61 8.30 0.82 -9.97
CA THR A 61 8.72 2.06 -10.63
C THR A 61 9.46 1.78 -11.94
N ALA A 62 10.32 0.76 -11.98
CA ALA A 62 11.01 0.33 -13.17
C ALA A 62 10.03 -0.17 -14.24
N LEU A 63 9.06 -1.00 -13.83
CA LEU A 63 8.01 -1.49 -14.72
C LEU A 63 7.17 -0.34 -15.29
N ARG A 64 6.76 0.63 -14.47
CA ARG A 64 6.02 1.82 -14.94
C ARG A 64 6.76 2.53 -16.09
N SER A 65 8.07 2.68 -15.96
CA SER A 65 8.90 3.35 -16.98
C SER A 65 8.98 2.58 -18.31
N GLN A 66 8.66 1.28 -18.30
CA GLN A 66 8.68 0.41 -19.48
C GLN A 66 7.32 0.32 -20.20
N VAL A 67 6.21 0.33 -19.44
CA VAL A 67 4.87 0.01 -19.98
C VAL A 67 4.20 1.14 -20.77
N GLY A 68 4.65 2.39 -20.63
CA GLY A 68 4.06 3.53 -21.34
C GLY A 68 2.56 3.70 -21.08
N ASP A 69 1.79 3.91 -22.16
CA ASP A 69 0.34 4.13 -22.17
C ASP A 69 -0.43 2.96 -22.81
N ASP A 70 0.26 1.86 -23.13
CA ASP A 70 -0.32 0.68 -23.76
C ASP A 70 -1.29 -0.06 -22.82
N PRO A 71 -2.49 -0.47 -23.26
CA PRO A 71 -3.45 -1.19 -22.43
C PRO A 71 -2.91 -2.44 -21.75
N ALA A 72 -2.14 -3.28 -22.46
CA ALA A 72 -1.56 -4.49 -21.88
C ALA A 72 -0.47 -4.13 -20.85
N GLY A 73 0.36 -3.13 -21.16
CA GLY A 73 1.33 -2.57 -20.23
C GLY A 73 0.69 -2.03 -18.94
N LEU A 74 -0.43 -1.29 -19.04
CA LEU A 74 -1.14 -0.78 -17.87
C LEU A 74 -1.76 -1.90 -17.03
N ARG A 75 -2.32 -2.94 -17.69
CA ARG A 75 -2.78 -4.16 -17.02
C ARG A 75 -1.65 -4.82 -16.25
N ASP A 76 -0.49 -5.00 -16.87
CA ASP A 76 0.67 -5.66 -16.27
C ASP A 76 1.21 -4.88 -15.07
N LEU A 77 1.29 -3.55 -15.18
CA LEU A 77 1.62 -2.68 -14.06
C LEU A 77 0.59 -2.80 -12.93
N PHE A 78 -0.70 -2.82 -13.27
CA PHE A 78 -1.76 -3.00 -12.28
C PHE A 78 -1.62 -4.34 -11.54
N VAL A 79 -1.34 -5.44 -12.26
CA VAL A 79 -1.09 -6.76 -11.67
C VAL A 79 0.11 -6.72 -10.72
N ALA A 80 1.23 -6.10 -11.13
CA ALA A 80 2.42 -5.94 -10.27
C ALA A 80 2.09 -5.18 -8.98
N VAL A 81 1.29 -4.11 -9.07
CA VAL A 81 0.82 -3.35 -7.90
C VAL A 81 -0.06 -4.22 -6.98
N MET A 82 -0.93 -5.06 -7.54
CA MET A 82 -1.76 -5.96 -6.73
C MET A 82 -0.92 -7.04 -6.02
N ILE A 83 0.10 -7.59 -6.69
CA ILE A 83 1.06 -8.54 -6.11
C ILE A 83 1.80 -7.88 -4.94
N TRP A 84 2.39 -6.71 -5.20
CA TRP A 84 3.10 -5.91 -4.19
C TRP A 84 2.21 -5.57 -2.99
N GLY A 85 0.95 -5.20 -3.25
CA GLY A 85 0.00 -4.83 -2.20
C GLY A 85 -0.56 -5.99 -1.38
N SER A 86 -0.53 -7.22 -1.90
CA SER A 86 -1.14 -8.41 -1.27
C SER A 86 -0.17 -9.19 -0.39
N GLY A 87 1.11 -9.25 -0.79
CA GLY A 87 2.14 -10.05 -0.12
C GLY A 87 1.80 -11.53 0.05
N THR A 88 2.43 -12.19 1.03
CA THR A 88 2.23 -13.63 1.29
C THR A 88 1.09 -13.95 2.26
N THR A 89 0.57 -12.97 3.00
CA THR A 89 -0.35 -13.20 4.13
C THR A 89 -1.82 -13.22 3.71
N ASN A 90 -2.16 -12.63 2.57
CA ASN A 90 -3.54 -12.50 2.10
C ASN A 90 -3.76 -13.33 0.84
N GLY A 91 -3.81 -14.67 0.95
CA GLY A 91 -4.05 -15.59 -0.19
C GLY A 91 -5.31 -15.32 -1.04
N ARG A 92 -6.08 -14.27 -0.72
CA ARG A 92 -7.19 -13.70 -1.50
C ARG A 92 -6.74 -12.75 -2.61
N GLY A 93 -5.51 -12.22 -2.56
CA GLY A 93 -4.95 -11.30 -3.55
C GLY A 93 -5.18 -11.76 -5.00
N PRO A 94 -4.77 -12.99 -5.37
CA PRO A 94 -5.00 -13.53 -6.72
C PRO A 94 -6.47 -13.52 -7.15
N ARG A 95 -7.38 -13.95 -6.26
CA ARG A 95 -8.83 -13.95 -6.53
C ARG A 95 -9.40 -12.56 -6.78
N HIS A 96 -8.96 -11.57 -6.01
CA HIS A 96 -9.40 -10.18 -6.18
C HIS A 96 -8.83 -9.56 -7.45
N THR A 97 -7.57 -9.84 -7.78
CA THR A 97 -6.97 -9.42 -9.04
C THR A 97 -7.69 -10.06 -10.23
N TYR A 98 -8.02 -11.35 -10.18
CA TYR A 98 -8.82 -12.01 -11.21
C TYR A 98 -10.17 -11.33 -11.43
N ALA A 99 -10.89 -10.97 -10.35
CA ALA A 99 -12.16 -10.26 -10.46
C ALA A 99 -11.98 -8.90 -11.16
N ALA A 100 -10.92 -8.16 -10.82
CA ALA A 100 -10.60 -6.89 -11.48
C ALA A 100 -10.24 -7.08 -12.96
N LEU A 101 -9.46 -8.11 -13.29
CA LEU A 101 -9.05 -8.43 -14.66
C LEU A 101 -10.24 -8.90 -15.53
N SER A 102 -11.25 -9.50 -14.91
CA SER A 102 -12.49 -9.93 -15.57
C SER A 102 -13.49 -8.78 -15.79
N ASP A 103 -13.25 -7.62 -15.19
CA ASP A 103 -14.15 -6.48 -15.28
C ASP A 103 -14.00 -5.80 -16.65
N ALA A 104 -15.10 -5.70 -17.41
CA ALA A 104 -15.12 -5.09 -18.74
C ALA A 104 -14.67 -3.62 -18.74
N ARG A 105 -14.66 -2.96 -17.57
CA ARG A 105 -14.24 -1.56 -17.40
C ARG A 105 -12.74 -1.40 -17.15
N LEU A 106 -11.98 -2.49 -17.00
CA LEU A 106 -10.57 -2.47 -16.57
C LEU A 106 -9.74 -1.45 -17.36
N GLU A 107 -9.70 -1.58 -18.68
CA GLU A 107 -8.86 -0.75 -19.55
C GLU A 107 -9.18 0.73 -19.38
N ASP A 108 -10.46 1.10 -19.49
CA ASP A 108 -10.90 2.49 -19.35
C ASP A 108 -10.62 3.05 -17.96
N VAL A 109 -10.83 2.28 -16.89
CA VAL A 109 -10.54 2.72 -15.53
C VAL A 109 -9.04 2.94 -15.33
N LEU A 110 -8.19 2.02 -15.77
CA LEU A 110 -6.74 2.20 -15.65
C LEU A 110 -6.25 3.41 -16.44
N ARG A 111 -6.69 3.57 -17.69
CA ARG A 111 -6.33 4.70 -18.55
C ARG A 111 -6.78 6.04 -17.98
N THR A 112 -8.06 6.17 -17.62
CA THR A 112 -8.64 7.43 -17.15
C THR A 112 -8.08 7.84 -15.80
N THR A 113 -7.98 6.91 -14.85
CA THR A 113 -7.46 7.23 -13.51
C THR A 113 -5.97 7.53 -13.53
N ARG A 114 -5.18 6.87 -14.41
CA ARG A 114 -3.79 7.27 -14.65
C ARG A 114 -3.69 8.68 -15.19
N ALA A 115 -4.49 9.04 -16.20
CA ALA A 115 -4.50 10.41 -16.74
C ALA A 115 -4.83 11.45 -15.67
N SER A 116 -5.86 11.21 -14.85
CA SER A 116 -6.23 12.09 -13.74
C SER A 116 -5.15 12.18 -12.66
N VAL A 117 -4.46 11.07 -12.33
CA VAL A 117 -3.33 11.10 -11.39
C VAL A 117 -2.17 11.94 -11.95
N ARG A 118 -1.83 11.76 -13.23
CA ARG A 118 -0.73 12.49 -13.88
C ARG A 118 -1.01 13.98 -14.09
N SER A 119 -2.28 14.39 -14.17
CA SER A 119 -2.67 15.80 -14.15
C SER A 119 -2.78 16.38 -12.73
N GLY A 120 -2.70 15.55 -11.70
CA GLY A 120 -2.87 15.93 -10.29
C GLY A 120 -4.31 16.06 -9.82
N ASP A 121 -5.28 15.68 -10.64
CA ASP A 121 -6.68 15.61 -10.24
C ASP A 121 -7.00 14.30 -9.50
N LEU A 122 -6.48 14.22 -8.27
CA LEU A 122 -6.68 13.07 -7.39
C LEU A 122 -8.14 12.88 -6.97
N LYS A 123 -8.98 13.93 -7.05
CA LYS A 123 -10.40 13.82 -6.73
C LYS A 123 -11.13 13.06 -7.84
N SER A 124 -10.90 13.44 -9.10
CA SER A 124 -11.47 12.72 -10.24
C SER A 124 -10.96 11.29 -10.31
N ALA A 125 -9.65 11.07 -10.15
CA ALA A 125 -9.09 9.72 -10.12
C ALA A 125 -9.78 8.84 -9.06
N TYR A 126 -9.96 9.37 -7.84
CA TYR A 126 -10.64 8.65 -6.77
C TYR A 126 -12.12 8.36 -7.09
N GLY A 127 -12.84 9.33 -7.65
CA GLY A 127 -14.25 9.17 -8.00
C GLY A 127 -14.49 8.20 -9.17
N GLN A 128 -13.52 8.08 -10.08
CA GLN A 128 -13.61 7.25 -11.27
C GLN A 128 -13.19 5.79 -11.03
N PHE A 129 -12.31 5.53 -10.07
CA PHE A 129 -11.79 4.17 -9.88
C PHE A 129 -12.86 3.23 -9.29
N THR A 130 -13.42 2.38 -10.15
CA THR A 130 -14.36 1.32 -9.75
C THR A 130 -14.06 0.07 -10.55
N LEU A 131 -13.51 -0.96 -9.87
CA LEU A 131 -13.30 -2.30 -10.44
C LEU A 131 -13.68 -3.35 -9.41
N ASP A 132 -14.21 -4.47 -9.90
CA ASP A 132 -14.55 -5.60 -9.06
C ASP A 132 -13.32 -6.15 -8.33
N GLY A 133 -13.48 -6.51 -7.06
CA GLY A 133 -12.40 -7.02 -6.22
C GLY A 133 -11.39 -5.97 -5.73
N VAL A 134 -11.44 -4.71 -6.20
CA VAL A 134 -10.47 -3.67 -5.80
C VAL A 134 -11.09 -2.71 -4.79
N GLN A 135 -10.63 -2.79 -3.54
CA GLN A 135 -11.01 -1.83 -2.49
C GLN A 135 -10.08 -0.61 -2.45
N ARG A 136 -10.50 0.41 -1.70
CA ARG A 136 -9.75 1.67 -1.52
C ARG A 136 -8.26 1.52 -1.29
N SER A 137 -7.87 0.67 -0.36
CA SER A 137 -6.45 0.50 -0.03
C SER A 137 -5.63 -0.01 -1.20
N PHE A 138 -6.23 -0.72 -2.17
CA PHE A 138 -5.57 -1.24 -3.36
C PHE A 138 -5.58 -0.23 -4.51
N PHE A 139 -6.69 0.45 -4.78
CA PHE A 139 -6.66 1.44 -5.86
C PHE A 139 -5.77 2.65 -5.54
N THR A 140 -5.60 3.03 -4.27
CA THR A 140 -4.63 4.08 -3.94
C THR A 140 -3.18 3.63 -4.13
N LYS A 141 -2.91 2.31 -4.14
CA LYS A 141 -1.60 1.78 -4.57
C LYS A 141 -1.41 1.93 -6.06
N TRP A 142 -2.46 1.71 -6.85
CA TRP A 142 -2.45 2.01 -8.28
C TRP A 142 -2.14 3.50 -8.52
N PHE A 143 -2.82 4.41 -7.82
CA PHE A 143 -2.53 5.84 -7.93
C PHE A 143 -1.08 6.18 -7.59
N ALA A 144 -0.56 5.68 -6.46
CA ALA A 144 0.83 5.91 -6.07
C ALA A 144 1.82 5.34 -7.08
N ALA A 145 1.52 4.18 -7.69
CA ALA A 145 2.37 3.57 -8.70
C ALA A 145 2.41 4.40 -9.98
N VAL A 146 1.26 4.84 -10.51
CA VAL A 146 1.20 5.55 -11.80
C VAL A 146 1.55 7.03 -11.72
N ASP A 147 1.73 7.59 -10.51
CA ASP A 147 2.12 8.98 -10.34
C ASP A 147 3.60 9.20 -10.65
N ASP A 148 3.87 9.71 -11.84
CA ASP A 148 5.20 10.00 -12.36
C ASP A 148 5.52 11.51 -12.39
N ARG A 149 4.65 12.35 -11.79
CA ARG A 149 4.84 13.81 -11.71
C ARG A 149 6.13 14.16 -10.98
N GLY A 150 6.72 15.33 -11.21
CA GLY A 150 8.01 15.71 -10.60
C GLY A 150 8.05 15.68 -9.06
N LEU A 151 9.25 15.66 -8.47
CA LEU A 151 9.47 15.59 -7.00
C LEU A 151 8.89 16.78 -6.22
N GLY A 152 8.58 17.89 -6.90
CA GLY A 152 7.91 19.06 -6.30
C GLY A 152 6.38 18.96 -6.26
N ALA A 153 5.78 17.92 -6.84
CA ALA A 153 4.34 17.74 -6.84
C ALA A 153 3.87 16.93 -5.62
N ASP A 154 2.68 17.27 -5.11
CA ASP A 154 1.96 16.44 -4.14
C ASP A 154 1.45 15.16 -4.84
N ARG A 155 2.35 14.17 -4.97
CA ARG A 155 2.09 12.86 -5.56
C ARG A 155 1.05 12.07 -4.77
N ALA A 156 0.32 11.19 -5.44
CA ALA A 156 -0.61 10.26 -4.85
C ALA A 156 0.09 9.38 -3.79
N LEU A 157 -0.63 9.13 -2.70
CA LEU A 157 -0.17 8.34 -1.57
C LEU A 157 -1.18 7.23 -1.28
N ILE A 158 -0.69 6.08 -0.84
CA ILE A 158 -1.48 4.93 -0.42
C ILE A 158 -2.24 5.27 0.87
N LEU A 159 -3.55 5.05 0.84
CA LEU A 159 -4.42 5.26 2.00
C LEU A 159 -4.98 3.92 2.50
N ASP A 160 -4.10 3.14 3.13
CA ASP A 160 -4.41 1.84 3.73
C ASP A 160 -5.08 1.99 5.11
N ALA A 161 -5.77 0.93 5.56
CA ALA A 161 -6.33 0.87 6.91
C ALA A 161 -5.25 1.05 8.00
N ARG A 162 -4.02 0.58 7.79
CA ARG A 162 -2.90 0.79 8.74
C ARG A 162 -2.49 2.25 8.85
N VAL A 163 -2.36 2.91 7.70
CA VAL A 163 -2.08 4.36 7.63
C VAL A 163 -3.18 5.13 8.35
N PHE A 164 -4.45 4.81 8.04
CA PHE A 164 -5.60 5.39 8.71
C PHE A 164 -5.58 5.22 10.24
N ARG A 165 -5.20 4.05 10.75
CA ARG A 165 -5.06 3.81 12.19
C ARG A 165 -3.99 4.71 12.81
N SER A 166 -2.84 4.86 12.16
CA SER A 166 -1.77 5.75 12.63
C SER A 166 -2.18 7.20 12.63
N LEU A 167 -2.85 7.67 11.57
CA LEU A 167 -3.38 9.03 11.50
C LEU A 167 -4.40 9.31 12.62
N ASN A 168 -5.35 8.40 12.84
CA ASN A 168 -6.32 8.53 13.92
C ASN A 168 -5.65 8.55 15.31
N ALA A 169 -4.63 7.71 15.51
CA ALA A 169 -3.88 7.67 16.77
C ALA A 169 -3.04 8.95 17.01
N LEU A 170 -2.71 9.69 15.95
CA LEU A 170 -2.13 11.03 16.00
C LEU A 170 -3.18 12.14 16.18
N GLY A 171 -4.47 11.80 16.28
CA GLY A 171 -5.57 12.75 16.42
C GLY A 171 -6.03 13.40 15.09
N TRP A 172 -5.51 12.94 13.95
CA TRP A 172 -5.90 13.45 12.65
C TRP A 172 -7.06 12.63 12.07
N THR A 173 -8.08 13.31 11.55
CA THR A 173 -9.20 12.66 10.85
C THR A 173 -9.38 13.24 9.46
N SER A 174 -9.59 12.38 8.46
CA SER A 174 -9.75 12.85 7.08
C SER A 174 -11.02 13.66 6.85
N ARG A 175 -12.08 13.40 7.63
CA ARG A 175 -13.31 14.20 7.59
C ARG A 175 -13.09 15.61 8.15
N GLY A 176 -12.41 15.72 9.30
CA GLY A 176 -12.08 17.03 9.88
C GLY A 176 -11.18 17.84 8.96
N ALA A 177 -10.15 17.21 8.40
CA ALA A 177 -9.24 17.87 7.46
C ALA A 177 -9.92 18.33 6.16
N ALA A 178 -10.91 17.59 5.66
CA ALA A 178 -11.63 17.95 4.43
C ALA A 178 -12.82 18.89 4.66
N GLY A 179 -13.31 19.01 5.89
CA GLY A 179 -14.57 19.70 6.21
C GLY A 179 -15.84 19.02 5.68
N VAL A 180 -15.71 17.92 4.92
CA VAL A 180 -16.83 17.24 4.24
C VAL A 180 -16.73 15.72 4.35
N SER A 181 -17.85 15.02 4.17
CA SER A 181 -17.90 13.55 4.14
C SER A 181 -17.41 12.94 2.82
N HIS A 182 -17.37 13.72 1.74
CA HIS A 182 -17.04 13.29 0.39
C HIS A 182 -15.63 12.69 0.29
N TRP A 183 -15.56 11.38 0.01
CA TRP A 183 -14.32 10.60 0.04
C TRP A 183 -13.21 11.10 -0.91
N PRO A 184 -13.48 11.45 -2.18
CA PRO A 184 -12.47 12.07 -3.04
C PRO A 184 -11.83 13.32 -2.43
N THR A 185 -12.62 14.20 -1.83
CA THR A 185 -12.11 15.40 -1.14
C THR A 185 -11.25 15.02 0.07
N ARG A 186 -11.68 14.02 0.83
CA ARG A 186 -10.93 13.50 1.99
C ARG A 186 -9.60 12.86 1.61
N TYR A 187 -9.53 12.20 0.46
CA TYR A 187 -8.29 11.65 -0.07
C TYR A 187 -7.32 12.75 -0.50
N ALA A 188 -7.80 13.76 -1.24
CA ALA A 188 -6.97 14.90 -1.61
C ALA A 188 -6.44 15.67 -0.38
N ALA A 189 -7.27 15.85 0.65
CA ALA A 189 -6.85 16.46 1.92
C ALA A 189 -5.80 15.61 2.66
N TYR A 190 -5.93 14.28 2.63
CA TYR A 190 -4.91 13.36 3.17
C TYR A 190 -3.57 13.55 2.46
N VAL A 191 -3.56 13.53 1.12
CA VAL A 191 -2.32 13.67 0.33
C VAL A 191 -1.64 15.00 0.62
N SER A 192 -2.40 16.11 0.56
CA SER A 192 -1.85 17.43 0.84
C SER A 192 -1.30 17.57 2.26
N ALA A 193 -2.00 17.03 3.27
CA ALA A 193 -1.52 17.04 4.65
C ALA A 193 -0.19 16.26 4.81
N MET A 194 -0.11 15.06 4.23
CA MET A 194 1.10 14.24 4.28
C MET A 194 2.30 14.92 3.63
N HIS A 195 2.14 15.54 2.46
CA HIS A 195 3.20 16.31 1.80
C HIS A 195 3.60 17.56 2.59
N GLY A 196 2.63 18.26 3.17
CA GLY A 196 2.88 19.38 4.08
C GLY A 196 3.74 18.97 5.27
N TRP A 197 3.38 17.88 5.95
CA TRP A 197 4.14 17.36 7.09
C TRP A 197 5.52 16.83 6.68
N ALA A 198 5.61 16.12 5.56
CA ALA A 198 6.87 15.59 5.06
C ALA A 198 7.89 16.72 4.80
N ARG A 199 7.45 17.82 4.17
CA ARG A 199 8.27 19.02 3.97
C ARG A 199 8.72 19.64 5.29
N GLU A 200 7.83 19.80 6.26
CA GLU A 200 8.19 20.36 7.58
C GLU A 200 9.19 19.48 8.35
N LEU A 201 9.12 18.16 8.13
CA LEU A 201 9.95 17.16 8.81
C LEU A 201 11.24 16.81 8.04
N GLY A 202 11.44 17.34 6.84
CA GLY A 202 12.62 17.06 6.01
C GLY A 202 12.68 15.61 5.49
N VAL A 203 11.54 14.95 5.30
CA VAL A 203 11.44 13.58 4.77
C VAL A 203 10.58 13.53 3.51
N THR A 204 10.57 12.41 2.79
CA THR A 204 9.64 12.22 1.67
C THR A 204 8.25 11.81 2.18
N ALA A 205 7.20 12.23 1.49
CA ALA A 205 5.84 11.86 1.85
C ALA A 205 5.58 10.35 1.69
N GLU A 206 6.23 9.71 0.71
CA GLU A 206 6.20 8.26 0.51
C GLU A 206 6.82 7.50 1.69
N TRP A 207 7.95 7.97 2.21
CA TRP A 207 8.56 7.38 3.40
C TRP A 207 7.70 7.61 4.64
N LEU A 208 7.11 8.80 4.80
CA LEU A 208 6.21 9.10 5.90
C LEU A 208 4.96 8.21 5.87
N GLU A 209 4.34 8.02 4.69
CA GLU A 209 3.25 7.08 4.48
C GLU A 209 3.64 5.66 4.90
N TRP A 210 4.80 5.19 4.43
CA TRP A 210 5.30 3.87 4.77
C TRP A 210 5.52 3.73 6.29
N LEU A 211 6.10 4.73 6.94
CA LEU A 211 6.28 4.74 8.39
C LEU A 211 4.93 4.60 9.10
N LEU A 212 3.91 5.37 8.68
CA LEU A 212 2.56 5.27 9.25
C LEU A 212 1.92 3.90 8.98
N PHE A 213 2.18 3.29 7.82
CA PHE A 213 1.73 1.93 7.52
C PHE A 213 2.38 0.90 8.46
N ASP A 214 3.69 1.02 8.70
CA ASP A 214 4.49 0.08 9.50
C ASP A 214 4.15 0.14 11.00
N VAL A 215 4.07 1.34 11.57
CA VAL A 215 3.75 1.52 13.00
C VAL A 215 2.31 1.12 13.30
N ASN A 216 1.41 1.25 12.32
CA ASN A 216 0.05 0.69 12.36
C ASN A 216 -0.74 1.06 13.63
N GLY A 217 -0.81 2.36 13.96
CA GLY A 217 -1.46 2.88 15.17
C GLY A 217 -0.56 2.96 16.41
N ARG A 218 0.61 2.32 16.40
CA ARG A 218 1.57 2.35 17.52
C ARG A 218 2.44 3.61 17.46
N VAL A 219 1.82 4.75 17.72
CA VAL A 219 2.47 6.08 17.68
C VAL A 219 2.78 6.63 19.07
N HIS A 220 2.73 5.78 20.10
CA HIS A 220 3.27 6.03 21.44
C HIS A 220 4.58 5.24 21.56
N GLY A 221 5.65 5.87 22.03
CA GLY A 221 6.99 5.29 22.16
C GLY A 221 7.13 4.26 23.29
N ASP A 222 6.09 3.49 23.57
CA ASP A 222 6.23 2.36 24.48
C ASP A 222 6.97 1.27 23.72
N ALA A 223 8.21 1.04 24.15
CA ALA A 223 9.03 -0.09 23.71
C ALA A 223 8.17 -1.35 23.71
N PRO A 224 8.38 -2.30 22.77
CA PRO A 224 7.65 -3.56 22.80
C PRO A 224 7.86 -4.20 24.17
N SER A 225 6.78 -4.30 24.94
CA SER A 225 6.71 -5.19 26.09
C SER A 225 7.21 -6.53 25.60
N THR A 226 8.39 -6.90 26.08
CA THR A 226 8.83 -8.28 26.02
C THR A 226 7.71 -9.08 26.65
N ARG A 227 7.11 -9.98 25.85
CA ARG A 227 6.32 -11.07 26.42
C ARG A 227 7.26 -11.83 27.34
N LYS A 228 7.26 -11.47 28.63
CA LYS A 228 7.73 -12.38 29.67
C LYS A 228 6.84 -13.61 29.54
N ALA A 229 7.45 -14.73 29.19
CA ALA A 229 6.82 -16.03 29.42
C ALA A 229 6.33 -16.05 30.87
N PRO A 230 5.15 -16.61 31.15
CA PRO A 230 4.73 -16.79 32.53
C PRO A 230 5.78 -17.64 33.25
N PRO A 231 6.13 -17.35 34.51
CA PRO A 231 6.96 -18.25 35.27
C PRO A 231 6.24 -19.60 35.38
N MET A 232 6.89 -20.66 34.91
CA MET A 232 6.50 -22.03 35.23
C MET A 232 6.59 -22.20 36.75
N GLY A 233 5.47 -22.62 37.35
CA GLY A 233 5.46 -23.20 38.68
C GLY A 233 4.69 -22.38 39.71
N GLN A 234 3.41 -22.71 39.88
CA GLN A 234 2.85 -23.02 41.19
C GLN A 234 1.72 -24.03 41.00
N ALA A 235 1.94 -25.23 41.53
CA ALA A 235 0.94 -26.26 41.69
C ALA A 235 -0.19 -25.71 42.55
N MET A 236 -1.44 -25.94 42.14
CA MET A 236 -2.59 -25.84 43.04
C MET A 236 -3.24 -27.20 43.14
N ASP A 237 -3.29 -27.66 44.38
CA ASP A 237 -4.01 -28.82 44.87
C ASP A 237 -5.47 -28.83 44.40
N ALA A 238 -5.92 -30.01 44.00
CA ALA A 238 -7.34 -30.30 43.82
C ALA A 238 -8.01 -30.48 45.19
N PRO A 239 -9.16 -29.85 45.46
CA PRO A 239 -10.01 -30.30 46.54
C PRO A 239 -10.92 -31.42 46.02
N SER A 240 -10.88 -32.55 46.71
CA SER A 240 -11.83 -33.64 46.59
C SER A 240 -13.28 -33.17 46.73
N ARG A 241 -14.13 -33.57 45.78
CA ARG A 241 -15.46 -34.16 46.01
C ARG A 241 -16.00 -34.73 44.71
#